data_AF-A0A949GNR8-F1
#
_entry.id   AF-A0A949GNR8-F1
#
_cell.length_a   1.000
_cell.length_b   1.000
_cell.length_c   1.000
_cell.angle_alpha   90.00
_cell.angle_beta   90.00
_cell.angle_gamma   90.00
#
_symmetry.space_group_name_H-M   'P 1'
#
loop_
_entity.id
_entity.type
_entity.pdbx_description
1 polymer ?
#
loop_
_entity_poly.entity_id
_entity_poly.type
_entity_poly.pdbx_seq_one_letter_code
_entity_poly.pdbx_strand_id
1 'polypeptide(L)'
;MIERAAAARSPDGEVIVRAKRLGPVALGVAMLLAISAQARGQTLQRLIAAARPQSIVTVPAGVHHVHLNIDKPLTLVGAEGAVLDGAGSGDVIRIAAPNVTVRNLTIRESGSDLTTMDTGIYVEKKARDATIVNNDLEDVLFGIYLDGAAGTKVIGNRIRGLSRLRRADRGDGIHLWSDTGVLVEGNDISQTRDGIYIYISPHNKIVGNRIHDVRYGIHYMYSNDDVVAGNISFGNLAGYALMQSRRLDIRNNMSRGDREYGILLNYVIYSDFSGNTIKNVRGEQGYGGFLVPGGEGKGIFVYNSEFDRFHRNSIIDCPIGIHVTAGSDHDLFYGNAFVGNRVQVKYVQNLEEEWSWHGIGNYWSDYLGWDLNGDGRGDTPYRPNDGVDVLLWEYPSAALLMSSPAILLLRYVQRAFPVFASPSVQDSHPLMKPPAKPHPDMRRLAYAERR
;
A
#
# COMPACT_ATOMS: atom_id res chain seq x y z
N MET A 1 52.29 69.65 15.32
CA MET A 1 52.40 68.19 15.56
C MET A 1 51.29 67.55 14.73
N ILE A 2 51.53 67.24 13.43
CA ILE A 2 52.06 65.96 12.91
C ILE A 2 51.26 64.77 13.50
N GLU A 3 50.57 63.89 12.78
CA GLU A 3 50.11 63.80 11.38
C GLU A 3 49.09 62.63 11.30
N ARG A 4 48.17 62.76 10.35
CA ARG A 4 47.35 61.81 9.56
C ARG A 4 47.39 60.27 9.75
N ALA A 5 46.20 59.73 9.46
CA ALA A 5 45.85 58.34 9.16
C ALA A 5 46.61 57.71 7.97
N ALA A 6 46.72 56.38 7.97
CA ALA A 6 46.87 55.54 6.77
C ALA A 6 46.29 54.12 7.01
N ALA A 7 45.68 53.58 5.96
CA ALA A 7 44.97 52.30 5.90
C ALA A 7 45.85 51.14 5.37
N ALA A 8 45.46 49.89 5.64
CA ALA A 8 45.73 48.74 4.77
C ALA A 8 44.72 47.60 5.00
N ARG A 9 44.22 47.02 3.90
CA ARG A 9 43.25 45.91 3.81
C ARG A 9 43.95 44.54 3.84
N SER A 10 43.27 43.48 4.29
CA SER A 10 43.13 42.22 3.54
C SER A 10 41.90 41.41 4.02
N PRO A 11 41.30 40.57 3.16
CA PRO A 11 40.05 39.85 3.42
C PRO A 11 40.29 38.49 4.09
N ASP A 12 39.25 37.95 4.73
CA ASP A 12 39.00 36.53 5.07
C ASP A 12 38.49 36.40 6.52
N GLY A 13 37.15 36.40 6.64
CA GLY A 13 36.45 36.14 7.89
C GLY A 13 36.23 34.64 8.11
N GLU A 14 37.21 33.94 8.66
CA GLU A 14 37.01 32.61 9.26
C GLU A 14 36.58 32.74 10.72
N VAL A 15 35.39 32.21 11.03
CA VAL A 15 34.91 32.01 12.39
C VAL A 15 35.57 30.75 12.95
N ILE A 16 36.61 30.92 13.78
CA ILE A 16 37.22 29.82 14.54
C ILE A 16 36.24 29.34 15.61
N VAL A 17 35.62 28.19 15.40
CA VAL A 17 34.88 27.46 16.45
C VAL A 17 35.89 26.82 17.40
N ARG A 18 36.00 27.36 18.63
CA ARG A 18 36.74 26.72 19.72
C ARG A 18 36.09 25.39 20.09
N ALA A 19 36.69 24.28 19.69
CA ALA A 19 36.38 22.96 20.24
C ALA A 19 36.71 22.92 21.74
N LYS A 20 35.70 22.70 22.59
CA LYS A 20 35.92 22.32 23.99
C LYS A 20 36.67 20.99 24.00
N ARG A 21 37.93 21.00 24.44
CA ARG A 21 38.70 19.78 24.72
C ARG A 21 37.96 18.96 25.79
N LEU A 22 37.38 17.84 25.39
CA LEU A 22 37.00 16.77 26.31
C LEU A 22 38.29 16.22 26.94
N GLY A 23 38.35 16.18 28.27
CA GLY A 23 39.52 15.68 29.00
C GLY A 23 39.80 14.20 28.69
N PRO A 24 41.05 13.73 28.88
CA PRO A 24 41.50 12.39 28.48
C PRO A 24 40.67 11.25 29.09
N VAL A 25 40.01 11.49 30.23
CA VAL A 25 39.11 10.53 30.88
C VAL A 25 37.79 10.34 30.12
N ALA A 26 37.22 11.42 29.55
CA ALA A 26 35.98 11.34 28.78
C ALA A 26 36.20 10.69 27.41
N LEU A 27 37.38 10.90 26.80
CA LEU A 27 37.79 10.22 25.57
C LEU A 27 38.07 8.73 25.81
N GLY A 28 38.70 8.39 26.95
CA GLY A 28 38.98 7.01 27.33
C GLY A 28 37.73 6.18 27.62
N VAL A 29 36.72 6.76 28.28
CA VAL A 29 35.44 6.05 28.57
C VAL A 29 34.62 5.85 27.30
N ALA A 30 34.57 6.82 26.39
CA ALA A 30 33.92 6.67 25.09
C ALA A 30 34.62 5.62 24.19
N MET A 31 35.96 5.58 24.22
CA MET A 31 36.74 4.60 23.46
C MET A 31 36.63 3.18 24.04
N LEU A 32 36.60 3.01 25.37
CA LEU A 32 36.34 1.70 26.00
C LEU A 32 34.92 1.18 25.75
N LEU A 33 33.90 2.06 25.77
CA LEU A 33 32.52 1.68 25.45
C LEU A 33 32.40 1.24 23.98
N ALA A 34 33.02 1.96 23.04
CA ALA A 34 33.06 1.57 21.63
C ALA A 34 33.79 0.23 21.39
N ILE A 35 34.91 -0.02 22.07
CA ILE A 35 35.65 -1.29 21.99
C ILE A 35 34.81 -2.45 22.57
N SER A 36 34.09 -2.23 23.67
CA SER A 36 33.24 -3.26 24.29
C SER A 36 32.00 -3.62 23.45
N ALA A 37 31.42 -2.63 22.76
CA ALA A 37 30.30 -2.82 21.84
C ALA A 37 30.72 -3.58 20.58
N GLN A 38 31.88 -3.22 19.99
CA GLN A 38 32.41 -3.88 18.80
C GLN A 38 32.90 -5.32 19.09
N ALA A 39 33.42 -5.58 20.30
CA ALA A 39 33.76 -6.93 20.75
C ALA A 39 32.52 -7.85 20.87
N ARG A 40 31.36 -7.32 21.30
CA ARG A 40 30.10 -8.11 21.39
C ARG A 40 29.52 -8.43 20.01
N GLY A 41 29.53 -7.49 19.06
CA GLY A 41 29.08 -7.73 17.69
C GLY A 41 29.92 -8.76 16.93
N GLN A 42 31.25 -8.68 17.05
CA GLN A 42 32.16 -9.70 16.50
C GLN A 42 31.93 -11.09 17.14
N THR A 43 31.40 -11.14 18.36
CA THR A 43 31.09 -12.40 19.04
C THR A 43 29.88 -13.08 18.39
N LEU A 44 28.83 -12.36 18.02
CA LEU A 44 27.63 -12.97 17.41
C LEU A 44 27.90 -13.50 15.99
N GLN A 45 28.61 -12.75 15.15
CA GLN A 45 29.00 -13.26 13.83
C GLN A 45 29.91 -14.50 13.94
N ARG A 46 30.82 -14.54 14.92
CA ARG A 46 31.65 -15.74 15.19
C ARG A 46 30.81 -16.92 15.64
N LEU A 47 29.78 -16.70 16.46
CA LEU A 47 28.85 -17.76 16.88
C LEU A 47 28.11 -18.33 15.66
N ILE A 48 27.62 -17.49 14.76
CA ILE A 48 27.00 -17.91 13.49
C ILE A 48 27.99 -18.71 12.62
N ALA A 49 29.23 -18.22 12.50
CA ALA A 49 30.26 -18.89 11.73
C ALA A 49 30.63 -20.27 12.31
N ALA A 50 30.69 -20.41 13.63
CA ALA A 50 30.98 -21.67 14.32
C ALA A 50 29.79 -22.62 14.41
N ALA A 51 28.56 -22.11 14.26
CA ALA A 51 27.34 -22.89 14.31
C ALA A 51 27.31 -23.94 13.19
N ARG A 52 26.82 -25.13 13.52
CA ARG A 52 26.56 -26.19 12.53
C ARG A 52 25.36 -25.78 11.66
N PRO A 53 25.32 -26.15 10.37
CA PRO A 53 24.11 -25.98 9.57
C PRO A 53 22.89 -26.58 10.27
N GLN A 54 21.73 -25.93 10.09
CA GLN A 54 20.43 -26.24 10.69
C GLN A 54 20.36 -26.11 12.23
N SER A 55 21.43 -25.63 12.88
CA SER A 55 21.39 -25.38 14.33
C SER A 55 20.60 -24.10 14.67
N ILE A 56 20.32 -23.95 15.96
CA ILE A 56 19.67 -22.77 16.52
C ILE A 56 20.74 -21.92 17.20
N VAL A 57 20.87 -20.67 16.76
CA VAL A 57 21.70 -19.64 17.41
C VAL A 57 20.78 -18.71 18.18
N THR A 58 20.91 -18.70 19.50
CA THR A 58 20.14 -17.80 20.37
C THR A 58 20.91 -16.51 20.61
N VAL A 59 20.32 -15.37 20.25
CA VAL A 59 20.85 -14.04 20.55
C VAL A 59 20.49 -13.71 22.00
N PRO A 60 21.48 -13.47 22.89
CA PRO A 60 21.20 -13.14 24.28
C PRO A 60 20.56 -11.75 24.39
N ALA A 61 19.85 -11.50 25.49
CA ALA A 61 19.25 -10.20 25.78
C ALA A 61 20.30 -9.07 25.77
N GLY A 62 19.86 -7.87 25.39
CA GLY A 62 20.69 -6.68 25.27
C GLY A 62 20.94 -6.24 23.83
N VAL A 63 21.64 -5.10 23.70
CA VAL A 63 21.94 -4.47 22.41
C VAL A 63 23.25 -5.01 21.84
N HIS A 64 23.18 -5.49 20.60
CA HIS A 64 24.32 -6.00 19.83
C HIS A 64 24.47 -5.17 18.57
N HIS A 65 25.57 -4.42 18.46
CA HIS A 65 25.88 -3.67 17.24
C HIS A 65 26.47 -4.60 16.19
N VAL A 66 25.75 -4.84 15.09
CA VAL A 66 26.04 -5.92 14.16
C VAL A 66 25.69 -5.60 12.70
N HIS A 67 26.39 -6.28 11.80
CA HIS A 67 26.01 -6.48 10.40
C HIS A 67 26.14 -7.98 10.11
N LEU A 68 25.08 -8.74 10.40
CA LEU A 68 25.16 -10.19 10.37
C LEU A 68 25.07 -10.70 8.93
N ASN A 69 25.97 -11.61 8.56
CA ASN A 69 25.85 -12.40 7.34
C ASN A 69 25.56 -13.86 7.69
N ILE A 70 24.39 -14.35 7.27
CA ILE A 70 23.95 -15.73 7.49
C ILE A 70 24.13 -16.51 6.18
N ASP A 71 25.26 -17.20 6.07
CA ASP A 71 25.73 -17.90 4.87
C ASP A 71 25.53 -19.41 4.90
N LYS A 72 24.84 -19.92 5.92
CA LYS A 72 24.44 -21.32 6.05
C LYS A 72 23.01 -21.44 6.60
N PRO A 73 22.29 -22.53 6.29
CA PRO A 73 20.98 -22.78 6.89
C PRO A 73 21.09 -22.79 8.41
N LEU A 74 20.28 -22.02 9.13
CA LEU A 74 20.19 -22.03 10.60
C LEU A 74 18.94 -21.27 11.06
N THR A 75 18.63 -21.38 12.35
CA THR A 75 17.63 -20.52 13.01
C THR A 75 18.33 -19.51 13.91
N LEU A 76 18.17 -18.21 13.63
CA LEU A 76 18.55 -17.12 14.53
C LEU A 76 17.31 -16.71 15.33
N VAL A 77 17.38 -16.82 16.65
CA VAL A 77 16.27 -16.52 17.56
C VAL A 77 16.71 -15.55 18.66
N GLY A 78 15.94 -14.50 18.91
CA GLY A 78 16.16 -13.60 20.03
C GLY A 78 15.62 -14.16 21.35
N ALA A 79 16.43 -14.05 22.41
CA ALA A 79 15.90 -14.04 23.77
C ALA A 79 15.09 -12.76 24.00
N GLU A 80 14.24 -12.74 25.04
CA GLU A 80 13.50 -11.54 25.42
C GLU A 80 14.44 -10.34 25.63
N GLY A 81 14.18 -9.23 24.95
CA GLY A 81 15.03 -8.03 24.98
C GLY A 81 16.31 -8.11 24.15
N ALA A 82 16.46 -9.09 23.24
CA ALA A 82 17.57 -9.13 22.28
C ALA A 82 17.36 -8.11 21.15
N VAL A 83 18.34 -7.21 20.97
CA VAL A 83 18.32 -6.14 19.96
C VAL A 83 19.53 -6.26 19.06
N LEU A 84 19.32 -6.28 17.75
CA LEU A 84 20.35 -6.15 16.72
C LEU A 84 20.30 -4.74 16.15
N ASP A 85 21.41 -4.02 16.25
CA ASP A 85 21.51 -2.59 15.98
C ASP A 85 22.55 -2.36 14.87
N GLY A 86 22.12 -1.79 13.74
CA GLY A 86 22.99 -1.51 12.58
C GLY A 86 23.85 -0.25 12.72
N ALA A 87 23.76 0.46 13.85
CA ALA A 87 24.50 1.69 14.12
C ALA A 87 24.36 2.77 13.02
N GLY A 88 23.24 2.78 12.30
CA GLY A 88 22.94 3.75 11.25
C GLY A 88 23.70 3.52 9.95
N SER A 89 24.15 2.29 9.66
CA SER A 89 24.90 1.97 8.43
C SER A 89 24.54 0.59 7.87
N GLY A 90 24.50 0.46 6.54
CA GLY A 90 24.34 -0.84 5.86
C GLY A 90 23.12 -1.64 6.27
N ASP A 91 23.17 -2.94 5.99
CA ASP A 91 22.16 -3.90 6.44
C ASP A 91 22.42 -4.34 7.88
N VAL A 92 21.36 -4.62 8.65
CA VAL A 92 21.51 -5.23 9.98
C VAL A 92 21.70 -6.75 9.86
N ILE A 93 20.90 -7.39 9.01
CA ILE A 93 20.99 -8.84 8.71
C ILE A 93 20.94 -9.05 7.20
N ARG A 94 21.90 -9.81 6.67
CA ARG A 94 21.88 -10.35 5.32
C ARG A 94 21.78 -11.86 5.35
N ILE A 95 20.76 -12.40 4.69
CA ILE A 95 20.50 -13.82 4.54
C ILE A 95 20.99 -14.25 3.16
N ALA A 96 22.06 -15.04 3.14
CA ALA A 96 22.74 -15.50 1.93
C ALA A 96 22.60 -17.02 1.70
N ALA A 97 21.91 -17.74 2.59
CA ALA A 97 21.70 -19.18 2.51
C ALA A 97 20.21 -19.56 2.56
N PRO A 98 19.85 -20.70 1.94
CA PRO A 98 18.47 -21.18 1.99
C PRO A 98 18.11 -21.72 3.38
N ASN A 99 16.81 -21.84 3.65
CA ASN A 99 16.26 -22.42 4.88
C ASN A 99 16.76 -21.73 6.16
N VAL A 100 16.95 -20.41 6.10
CA VAL A 100 17.28 -19.60 7.27
C VAL A 100 16.00 -19.13 7.93
N THR A 101 15.92 -19.23 9.25
CA THR A 101 14.84 -18.64 10.05
C THR A 101 15.38 -17.50 10.91
N VAL A 102 14.73 -16.34 10.88
CA VAL A 102 15.02 -15.18 11.74
C VAL A 102 13.75 -14.82 12.51
N ARG A 103 13.79 -14.90 13.85
CA ARG A 103 12.59 -14.68 14.68
C ARG A 103 12.82 -14.09 16.05
N ASN A 104 11.80 -13.42 16.57
CA ASN A 104 11.73 -12.89 17.94
C ASN A 104 12.88 -11.91 18.26
N LEU A 105 13.27 -11.07 17.31
CA LEU A 105 14.32 -10.07 17.47
C LEU A 105 13.76 -8.66 17.32
N THR A 106 14.34 -7.71 18.06
CA THR A 106 14.28 -6.29 17.69
C THR A 106 15.45 -6.00 16.75
N ILE A 107 15.19 -5.37 15.62
CA ILE A 107 16.17 -5.04 14.58
C ILE A 107 16.04 -3.56 14.27
N ARG A 108 17.13 -2.79 14.39
CA ARG A 108 17.01 -1.34 14.27
C ARG A 108 18.22 -0.63 13.71
N GLU A 109 18.03 0.63 13.39
CA GLU A 109 19.09 1.56 13.01
C GLU A 109 19.89 1.01 11.82
N SER A 110 19.19 0.59 10.76
CA SER A 110 19.86 0.30 9.48
C SER A 110 20.53 1.58 8.95
N GLY A 111 21.34 1.44 7.91
CA GLY A 111 21.74 2.60 7.14
C GLY A 111 20.57 3.30 6.44
N SER A 112 20.87 4.42 5.79
CA SER A 112 19.89 5.27 5.11
C SER A 112 20.26 5.59 3.66
N ASP A 113 21.13 4.80 3.04
CA ASP A 113 21.50 4.95 1.64
C ASP A 113 20.57 4.11 0.74
N LEU A 114 19.76 4.81 -0.07
CA LEU A 114 18.85 4.20 -1.05
C LEU A 114 19.59 3.51 -2.20
N THR A 115 20.84 3.90 -2.48
CA THR A 115 21.66 3.37 -3.56
C THR A 115 22.16 1.97 -3.23
N THR A 116 22.59 1.76 -1.99
CA THR A 116 23.01 0.45 -1.46
C THR A 116 21.84 -0.36 -0.92
N MET A 117 20.65 0.24 -0.85
CA MET A 117 19.41 -0.37 -0.36
C MET A 117 19.56 -0.87 1.07
N ASP A 118 20.08 -0.03 1.97
CA ASP A 118 20.29 -0.40 3.37
C ASP A 118 18.98 -0.92 4.01
N THR A 119 19.04 -2.12 4.60
CA THR A 119 17.85 -2.87 4.99
C THR A 119 17.95 -3.45 6.41
N GLY A 120 16.83 -3.55 7.13
CA GLY A 120 16.77 -4.33 8.36
C GLY A 120 17.13 -5.80 8.14
N ILE A 121 16.42 -6.47 7.22
CA ILE A 121 16.73 -7.83 6.76
C ILE A 121 16.74 -7.91 5.24
N TYR A 122 17.92 -8.13 4.65
CA TYR A 122 18.08 -8.40 3.22
C TYR A 122 18.13 -9.90 2.94
N VAL A 123 17.38 -10.39 1.95
CA VAL A 123 17.37 -11.79 1.52
C VAL A 123 17.87 -11.89 0.09
N GLU A 124 19.01 -12.55 -0.09
CA GLU A 124 19.61 -12.72 -1.41
C GLU A 124 18.86 -13.76 -2.26
N LYS A 125 18.99 -13.65 -3.58
CA LYS A 125 18.39 -14.55 -4.58
C LYS A 125 18.55 -16.05 -4.34
N LYS A 126 19.70 -16.46 -3.80
CA LYS A 126 20.00 -17.87 -3.49
C LYS A 126 19.39 -18.34 -2.17
N ALA A 127 18.91 -17.44 -1.32
CA ALA A 127 18.36 -17.74 0.00
C ALA A 127 16.88 -18.14 -0.07
N ARG A 128 16.62 -19.27 -0.73
CA ARG A 128 15.27 -19.84 -0.86
C ARG A 128 14.72 -20.31 0.49
N ASP A 129 13.39 -20.27 0.61
CA ASP A 129 12.65 -20.81 1.74
C ASP A 129 13.05 -20.18 3.09
N ALA A 130 13.47 -18.91 3.08
CA ALA A 130 13.73 -18.15 4.30
C ALA A 130 12.42 -17.91 5.08
N THR A 131 12.49 -17.91 6.41
CA THR A 131 11.33 -17.62 7.29
C THR A 131 11.68 -16.48 8.23
N ILE A 132 11.03 -15.34 8.05
CA ILE A 132 11.20 -14.13 8.83
C ILE A 132 9.92 -13.90 9.62
N VAL A 133 9.94 -14.19 10.92
CA VAL A 133 8.72 -14.26 11.71
C VAL A 133 8.81 -13.58 13.07
N ASN A 134 7.78 -12.82 13.44
CA ASN A 134 7.66 -12.16 14.75
C ASN A 134 8.87 -11.29 15.14
N ASN A 135 9.40 -10.51 14.21
CA ASN A 135 10.44 -9.52 14.49
C ASN A 135 9.84 -8.12 14.61
N ASP A 136 10.47 -7.25 15.40
CA ASP A 136 10.16 -5.82 15.50
C ASP A 136 11.28 -5.03 14.83
N LEU A 137 10.99 -4.42 13.68
CA LEU A 137 11.92 -3.61 12.90
C LEU A 137 11.59 -2.13 13.13
N GLU A 138 12.54 -1.36 13.65
CA GLU A 138 12.38 0.07 13.95
C GLU A 138 13.53 0.90 13.37
N ASP A 139 13.21 2.10 12.87
CA ASP A 139 14.20 3.02 12.28
C ASP A 139 15.06 2.37 11.19
N VAL A 140 14.39 1.67 10.27
CA VAL A 140 14.99 1.01 9.10
C VAL A 140 14.64 1.75 7.81
N LEU A 141 15.58 1.82 6.85
CA LEU A 141 15.32 2.42 5.54
C LEU A 141 14.37 1.52 4.74
N PHE A 142 14.82 0.32 4.39
CA PHE A 142 13.95 -0.78 3.96
C PHE A 142 13.76 -1.74 5.14
N GLY A 143 12.53 -2.23 5.35
CA GLY A 143 12.29 -3.20 6.43
C GLY A 143 12.85 -4.57 6.09
N ILE A 144 12.18 -5.25 5.16
CA ILE A 144 12.56 -6.57 4.66
C ILE A 144 12.64 -6.48 3.14
N TYR A 145 13.82 -6.73 2.58
CA TYR A 145 14.07 -6.69 1.15
C TYR A 145 14.33 -8.11 0.64
N LEU A 146 13.52 -8.56 -0.32
CA LEU A 146 13.68 -9.84 -1.00
C LEU A 146 14.16 -9.58 -2.42
N ASP A 147 15.32 -10.14 -2.77
CA ASP A 147 15.95 -9.97 -4.08
C ASP A 147 15.98 -11.30 -4.82
N GLY A 148 14.90 -11.65 -5.50
CA GLY A 148 14.78 -12.87 -6.29
C GLY A 148 14.70 -14.15 -5.47
N ALA A 149 14.29 -14.06 -4.21
CA ALA A 149 14.04 -15.17 -3.34
C ALA A 149 12.79 -15.96 -3.77
N ALA A 150 12.75 -17.24 -3.40
CA ALA A 150 11.62 -18.11 -3.69
C ALA A 150 11.16 -18.82 -2.42
N GLY A 151 9.84 -18.94 -2.23
CA GLY A 151 9.27 -19.65 -1.08
C GLY A 151 9.43 -18.95 0.27
N THR A 152 9.90 -17.71 0.28
CA THR A 152 10.13 -16.94 1.52
C THR A 152 8.82 -16.66 2.25
N LYS A 153 8.86 -16.72 3.58
CA LYS A 153 7.73 -16.41 4.46
C LYS A 153 8.07 -15.22 5.34
N VAL A 154 7.28 -14.16 5.24
CA VAL A 154 7.39 -12.94 6.06
C VAL A 154 6.11 -12.81 6.88
N ILE A 155 6.17 -13.22 8.14
CA ILE A 155 4.96 -13.47 8.96
C ILE A 155 4.99 -12.71 10.29
N GLY A 156 3.94 -11.97 10.61
CA GLY A 156 3.75 -11.42 11.97
C GLY A 156 4.82 -10.41 12.40
N ASN A 157 5.52 -9.77 11.47
CA ASN A 157 6.53 -8.77 11.79
C ASN A 157 5.87 -7.39 11.99
N ARG A 158 6.44 -6.58 12.87
CA ARG A 158 6.14 -5.16 13.01
C ARG A 158 7.27 -4.37 12.35
N ILE A 159 6.93 -3.44 11.45
CA ILE A 159 7.93 -2.67 10.68
C ILE A 159 7.61 -1.18 10.77
N ARG A 160 8.59 -0.40 11.21
CA ARG A 160 8.55 1.06 11.24
C ARG A 160 9.78 1.63 10.52
N GLY A 161 9.52 2.36 9.45
CA GLY A 161 10.57 2.98 8.66
C GLY A 161 11.20 4.23 9.32
N LEU A 162 12.24 4.78 8.69
CA LEU A 162 12.92 6.02 9.09
C LEU A 162 11.99 7.25 9.04
N SER A 163 11.22 7.48 10.11
CA SER A 163 10.24 8.56 10.20
C SER A 163 10.85 9.98 10.09
N ARG A 164 12.13 10.12 10.42
CA ARG A 164 12.90 11.37 10.28
C ARG A 164 13.12 11.82 8.83
N LEU A 165 13.02 10.91 7.86
CA LEU A 165 13.17 11.21 6.44
C LEU A 165 11.84 11.68 5.85
N ARG A 166 11.91 12.49 4.78
CA ARG A 166 10.72 12.78 3.97
C ARG A 166 10.22 11.47 3.39
N ARG A 167 8.90 11.32 3.26
CA ARG A 167 8.27 10.08 2.78
C ARG A 167 8.87 9.53 1.48
N ALA A 168 9.23 10.43 0.54
CA ALA A 168 9.83 10.04 -0.75
C ALA A 168 11.25 9.46 -0.63
N ASP A 169 11.97 9.82 0.43
CA ASP A 169 13.36 9.38 0.68
C ASP A 169 13.43 8.13 1.57
N ARG A 170 12.28 7.55 1.95
CA ARG A 170 12.22 6.31 2.73
C ARG A 170 12.27 5.09 1.79
N GLY A 171 12.73 3.96 2.31
CA GLY A 171 12.53 2.67 1.66
C GLY A 171 11.14 2.10 1.96
N ASP A 172 10.86 0.94 1.37
CA ASP A 172 9.59 0.25 1.51
C ASP A 172 9.62 -0.69 2.73
N GLY A 173 8.46 -0.99 3.32
CA GLY A 173 8.39 -1.86 4.49
C GLY A 173 8.76 -3.30 4.17
N ILE A 174 8.10 -3.87 3.17
CA ILE A 174 8.45 -5.17 2.58
C ILE A 174 8.58 -4.96 1.07
N HIS A 175 9.74 -5.27 0.52
CA HIS A 175 10.05 -5.10 -0.89
C HIS A 175 10.28 -6.47 -1.53
N LEU A 176 9.50 -6.79 -2.55
CA LEU A 176 9.66 -7.98 -3.39
C LEU A 176 10.19 -7.55 -4.77
N TRP A 177 11.36 -8.03 -5.13
CA TRP A 177 12.01 -7.80 -6.40
C TRP A 177 12.31 -9.13 -7.10
N SER A 178 11.59 -9.45 -8.18
CA SER A 178 11.77 -10.70 -8.94
C SER A 178 11.54 -11.99 -8.12
N ASP A 179 10.72 -11.94 -7.08
CA ASP A 179 10.44 -13.08 -6.19
C ASP A 179 9.27 -13.95 -6.67
N THR A 180 9.17 -15.17 -6.15
CA THR A 180 8.01 -16.03 -6.42
C THR A 180 7.65 -16.98 -5.28
N GLY A 181 6.36 -17.28 -5.13
CA GLY A 181 5.88 -18.19 -4.09
C GLY A 181 6.06 -17.64 -2.67
N VAL A 182 6.18 -16.32 -2.52
CA VAL A 182 6.34 -15.64 -1.24
C VAL A 182 5.01 -15.56 -0.51
N LEU A 183 5.03 -15.77 0.80
CA LEU A 183 3.92 -15.50 1.71
C LEU A 183 4.25 -14.29 2.59
N VAL A 184 3.49 -13.21 2.45
CA VAL A 184 3.53 -12.05 3.34
C VAL A 184 2.25 -12.02 4.16
N GLU A 185 2.32 -12.41 5.42
CA GLU A 185 1.13 -12.65 6.25
C GLU A 185 1.16 -11.94 7.61
N GLY A 186 0.06 -11.26 7.96
CA GLY A 186 -0.16 -10.78 9.32
C GLY A 186 0.85 -9.73 9.82
N ASN A 187 1.54 -9.02 8.92
CA ASN A 187 2.51 -8.00 9.30
C ASN A 187 1.82 -6.65 9.60
N ASP A 188 2.43 -5.84 10.46
CA ASP A 188 2.00 -4.47 10.80
C ASP A 188 3.06 -3.46 10.33
N ILE A 189 2.77 -2.67 9.31
CA ILE A 189 3.75 -1.86 8.57
C ILE A 189 3.34 -0.39 8.60
N SER A 190 4.26 0.48 9.00
CA SER A 190 4.02 1.92 9.03
C SER A 190 5.28 2.76 8.85
N GLN A 191 5.10 4.05 8.57
CA GLN A 191 6.18 5.04 8.47
C GLN A 191 7.28 4.73 7.44
N THR A 192 7.04 3.81 6.52
CA THR A 192 7.88 3.56 5.33
C THR A 192 7.40 4.43 4.16
N ARG A 193 8.06 4.34 2.99
CA ARG A 193 7.56 4.99 1.77
C ARG A 193 6.29 4.31 1.31
N ASP A 194 6.39 3.07 0.85
CA ASP A 194 5.26 2.17 0.61
C ASP A 194 5.28 1.04 1.65
N GLY A 195 4.11 0.45 1.92
CA GLY A 195 4.00 -0.63 2.90
C GLY A 195 4.59 -1.93 2.37
N ILE A 196 3.90 -2.52 1.39
CA ILE A 196 4.35 -3.72 0.68
C ILE A 196 4.47 -3.35 -0.80
N TYR A 197 5.68 -3.41 -1.35
CA TYR A 197 5.99 -3.13 -2.75
C TYR A 197 6.36 -4.43 -3.47
N ILE A 198 5.69 -4.72 -4.58
CA ILE A 198 5.82 -5.95 -5.36
C ILE A 198 6.19 -5.59 -6.80
N TYR A 199 7.38 -6.00 -7.24
CA TYR A 199 7.92 -5.70 -8.55
C TYR A 199 8.35 -6.97 -9.29
N ILE A 200 7.78 -7.22 -10.47
CA ILE A 200 8.06 -8.39 -11.34
C ILE A 200 8.05 -9.71 -10.53
N SER A 201 7.11 -9.86 -9.60
CA SER A 201 7.11 -10.98 -8.66
C SER A 201 5.78 -11.73 -8.73
N PRO A 202 5.71 -12.91 -9.37
CA PRO A 202 4.45 -13.64 -9.53
C PRO A 202 4.24 -14.77 -8.51
N HIS A 203 2.99 -15.23 -8.39
CA HIS A 203 2.56 -16.36 -7.56
C HIS A 203 2.75 -16.16 -6.05
N ASN A 204 2.59 -14.93 -5.59
CA ASN A 204 2.73 -14.53 -4.21
C ASN A 204 1.37 -14.42 -3.50
N LYS A 205 1.40 -14.52 -2.17
CA LYS A 205 0.23 -14.37 -1.31
C LYS A 205 0.48 -13.27 -0.29
N ILE A 206 -0.29 -12.19 -0.39
CA ILE A 206 -0.25 -11.05 0.52
C ILE A 206 -1.54 -11.06 1.35
N VAL A 207 -1.47 -11.55 2.59
CA VAL A 207 -2.66 -11.94 3.36
C VAL A 207 -2.70 -11.32 4.75
N GLY A 208 -3.84 -10.71 5.11
CA GLY A 208 -4.11 -10.34 6.51
C GLY A 208 -3.17 -9.29 7.10
N ASN A 209 -2.45 -8.51 6.28
CA ASN A 209 -1.54 -7.48 6.74
C ASN A 209 -2.27 -6.20 7.13
N ARG A 210 -1.70 -5.44 8.07
CA ARG A 210 -2.15 -4.13 8.49
C ARG A 210 -1.13 -3.09 8.02
N ILE A 211 -1.55 -2.16 7.16
CA ILE A 211 -0.65 -1.14 6.60
C ILE A 211 -1.21 0.27 6.80
N HIS A 212 -0.41 1.17 7.36
CA HIS A 212 -0.86 2.53 7.66
C HIS A 212 0.24 3.60 7.68
N ASP A 213 -0.19 4.86 7.51
CA ASP A 213 0.67 6.04 7.49
C ASP A 213 1.80 6.00 6.42
N VAL A 214 1.57 5.27 5.32
CA VAL A 214 2.48 5.16 4.17
C VAL A 214 1.92 5.90 2.96
N ARG A 215 2.69 5.98 1.87
CA ARG A 215 2.19 6.44 0.56
C ARG A 215 1.21 5.42 0.02
N TYR A 216 1.67 4.25 -0.39
CA TYR A 216 0.79 3.19 -0.87
C TYR A 216 0.81 2.01 0.10
N GLY A 217 -0.38 1.53 0.49
CA GLY A 217 -0.49 0.40 1.40
C GLY A 217 0.11 -0.87 0.80
N ILE A 218 -0.46 -1.30 -0.33
CA ILE A 218 0.09 -2.35 -1.19
C ILE A 218 0.29 -1.76 -2.58
N HIS A 219 1.48 -1.93 -3.16
CA HIS A 219 1.88 -1.34 -4.42
C HIS A 219 2.44 -2.41 -5.36
N TYR A 220 1.73 -2.65 -6.46
CA TYR A 220 2.09 -3.60 -7.51
C TYR A 220 2.66 -2.88 -8.72
N MET A 221 3.71 -3.46 -9.30
CA MET A 221 4.30 -3.07 -10.56
C MET A 221 4.70 -4.35 -11.32
N TYR A 222 4.09 -4.60 -12.47
CA TYR A 222 4.46 -5.72 -13.37
C TYR A 222 4.38 -7.12 -12.74
N SER A 223 3.50 -7.35 -11.77
CA SER A 223 3.44 -8.59 -10.98
C SER A 223 2.10 -9.30 -11.16
N ASN A 224 2.12 -10.61 -11.40
CA ASN A 224 0.97 -11.33 -11.95
C ASN A 224 0.64 -12.59 -11.15
N ASP A 225 -0.59 -13.09 -11.28
CA ASP A 225 -0.99 -14.38 -10.70
C ASP A 225 -0.87 -14.42 -9.16
N ASP A 226 -1.12 -13.28 -8.52
CA ASP A 226 -0.99 -13.09 -7.08
C ASP A 226 -2.35 -13.06 -6.38
N VAL A 227 -2.33 -13.42 -5.09
CA VAL A 227 -3.49 -13.32 -4.20
C VAL A 227 -3.26 -12.23 -3.17
N VAL A 228 -4.13 -11.23 -3.14
CA VAL A 228 -4.14 -10.18 -2.11
C VAL A 228 -5.45 -10.31 -1.35
N ALA A 229 -5.38 -10.80 -0.11
CA ALA A 229 -6.60 -11.17 0.63
C ALA A 229 -6.64 -10.72 2.09
N GLY A 230 -7.77 -10.15 2.51
CA GLY A 230 -8.01 -9.87 3.93
C GLY A 230 -7.11 -8.79 4.54
N ASN A 231 -6.42 -7.99 3.74
CA ASN A 231 -5.54 -6.93 4.22
C ASN A 231 -6.35 -5.71 4.68
N ILE A 232 -5.78 -4.90 5.58
CA ILE A 232 -6.37 -3.67 6.09
C ILE A 232 -5.38 -2.52 5.84
N SER A 233 -5.76 -1.63 4.93
CA SER A 233 -5.04 -0.41 4.59
C SER A 233 -5.81 0.79 5.15
N PHE A 234 -5.14 1.69 5.89
CA PHE A 234 -5.79 2.90 6.43
C PHE A 234 -4.83 4.06 6.67
N GLY A 235 -5.35 5.28 6.49
CA GLY A 235 -4.58 6.52 6.73
C GLY A 235 -3.42 6.72 5.75
N ASN A 236 -3.45 6.04 4.60
CA ASN A 236 -2.42 6.12 3.57
C ASN A 236 -2.73 7.21 2.55
N LEU A 237 -1.80 7.47 1.63
CA LEU A 237 -2.12 8.28 0.45
C LEU A 237 -3.07 7.50 -0.47
N ALA A 238 -2.73 6.25 -0.77
CA ALA A 238 -3.63 5.29 -1.43
C ALA A 238 -3.62 3.93 -0.72
N GLY A 239 -4.77 3.27 -0.72
CA GLY A 239 -4.96 1.99 -0.07
C GLY A 239 -4.21 0.85 -0.79
N TYR A 240 -4.64 0.58 -2.03
CA TYR A 240 -4.08 -0.44 -2.91
C TYR A 240 -3.80 0.19 -4.27
N ALA A 241 -2.53 0.24 -4.68
CA ALA A 241 -2.09 0.75 -5.97
C ALA A 241 -1.63 -0.41 -6.85
N LEU A 242 -2.43 -0.77 -7.84
CA LEU A 242 -2.22 -1.92 -8.71
C LEU A 242 -1.84 -1.43 -10.10
N MET A 243 -0.63 -1.75 -10.56
CA MET A 243 -0.13 -1.22 -11.83
C MET A 243 0.54 -2.28 -12.70
N GLN A 244 0.26 -2.20 -14.01
CA GLN A 244 0.82 -3.04 -15.08
C GLN A 244 0.78 -4.55 -14.78
N SER A 245 -0.30 -5.04 -14.20
CA SER A 245 -0.40 -6.37 -13.60
C SER A 245 -1.60 -7.13 -14.12
N ARG A 246 -1.59 -8.46 -14.05
CA ARG A 246 -2.73 -9.27 -14.54
C ARG A 246 -3.00 -10.51 -13.71
N ARG A 247 -4.25 -10.98 -13.79
CA ARG A 247 -4.72 -12.20 -13.10
C ARG A 247 -4.51 -12.13 -11.59
N LEU A 248 -4.85 -10.99 -11.00
CA LEU A 248 -4.82 -10.81 -9.56
C LEU A 248 -6.15 -11.29 -8.93
N ASP A 249 -6.07 -12.01 -7.81
CA ASP A 249 -7.22 -12.30 -6.92
C ASP A 249 -7.18 -11.33 -5.74
N ILE A 250 -7.94 -10.23 -5.84
CA ILE A 250 -8.01 -9.15 -4.86
C ILE A 250 -9.32 -9.29 -4.08
N ARG A 251 -9.28 -9.94 -2.92
CA ARG A 251 -10.52 -10.26 -2.18
C ARG A 251 -10.55 -9.97 -0.70
N ASN A 252 -11.71 -9.53 -0.23
CA ASN A 252 -11.99 -9.25 1.19
C ASN A 252 -11.00 -8.27 1.84
N ASN A 253 -10.37 -7.39 1.06
CA ASN A 253 -9.49 -6.36 1.57
C ASN A 253 -10.29 -5.15 2.04
N MET A 254 -9.74 -4.38 2.97
CA MET A 254 -10.31 -3.13 3.44
C MET A 254 -9.37 -1.97 3.17
N SER A 255 -9.88 -0.91 2.55
CA SER A 255 -9.29 0.43 2.53
C SER A 255 -10.20 1.35 3.36
N ARG A 256 -9.62 2.08 4.31
CA ARG A 256 -10.39 2.95 5.20
C ARG A 256 -9.67 4.26 5.49
N GLY A 257 -10.28 5.37 5.13
CA GLY A 257 -9.75 6.68 5.48
C GLY A 257 -8.46 7.05 4.73
N ASP A 258 -8.16 6.36 3.62
CA ASP A 258 -7.08 6.73 2.71
C ASP A 258 -7.41 8.04 1.99
N ARG A 259 -6.37 8.74 1.53
CA ARG A 259 -6.54 10.12 1.07
C ARG A 259 -7.07 10.21 -0.35
N GLU A 260 -6.35 9.67 -1.33
CA GLU A 260 -6.66 9.88 -2.74
C GLU A 260 -7.41 8.71 -3.35
N TYR A 261 -6.99 7.47 -3.06
CA TYR A 261 -7.57 6.27 -3.66
C TYR A 261 -7.77 5.18 -2.63
N GLY A 262 -8.93 4.52 -2.67
CA GLY A 262 -9.09 3.25 -1.97
C GLY A 262 -8.39 2.13 -2.71
N ILE A 263 -8.80 1.91 -3.96
CA ILE A 263 -8.15 1.03 -4.93
C ILE A 263 -7.86 1.85 -6.20
N LEU A 264 -6.62 1.81 -6.65
CA LEU A 264 -6.13 2.46 -7.87
C LEU A 264 -5.67 1.36 -8.84
N LEU A 265 -6.24 1.32 -10.04
CA LEU A 265 -5.79 0.47 -11.14
C LEU A 265 -5.17 1.34 -12.22
N ASN A 266 -4.02 0.91 -12.73
CA ASN A 266 -3.39 1.46 -13.92
C ASN A 266 -2.82 0.32 -14.77
N TYR A 267 -3.48 -0.03 -15.87
CA TYR A 267 -3.08 -1.17 -16.70
C TYR A 267 -3.15 -2.50 -15.94
N VAL A 268 -4.31 -2.75 -15.31
CA VAL A 268 -4.64 -4.03 -14.69
C VAL A 268 -5.64 -4.76 -15.59
N ILE A 269 -5.43 -6.06 -15.81
CA ILE A 269 -6.31 -6.83 -16.71
C ILE A 269 -6.56 -8.24 -16.19
N TYR A 270 -7.69 -8.82 -16.59
CA TYR A 270 -8.08 -10.21 -16.28
C TYR A 270 -8.05 -10.56 -14.79
N SER A 271 -8.35 -9.61 -13.92
CA SER A 271 -8.27 -9.73 -12.46
C SER A 271 -9.65 -9.76 -11.82
N ASP A 272 -9.74 -10.37 -10.63
CA ASP A 272 -10.97 -10.51 -9.86
C ASP A 272 -10.88 -9.69 -8.57
N PHE A 273 -11.85 -8.80 -8.40
CA PHE A 273 -11.99 -7.92 -7.24
C PHE A 273 -13.28 -8.26 -6.52
N SER A 274 -13.18 -8.98 -5.39
CA SER A 274 -14.38 -9.48 -4.72
C SER A 274 -14.44 -9.32 -3.20
N GLY A 275 -15.59 -8.87 -2.69
CA GLY A 275 -15.78 -8.73 -1.23
C GLY A 275 -14.98 -7.60 -0.58
N ASN A 276 -14.33 -6.72 -1.35
CA ASN A 276 -13.53 -5.64 -0.80
C ASN A 276 -14.42 -4.54 -0.20
N THR A 277 -13.95 -3.89 0.86
CA THR A 277 -14.62 -2.75 1.49
C THR A 277 -13.75 -1.52 1.37
N ILE A 278 -14.22 -0.50 0.65
CA ILE A 278 -13.59 0.80 0.53
C ILE A 278 -14.49 1.79 1.26
N LYS A 279 -13.93 2.50 2.25
CA LYS A 279 -14.71 3.41 3.09
C LYS A 279 -13.99 4.71 3.40
N ASN A 280 -14.73 5.83 3.32
CA ASN A 280 -14.29 7.15 3.78
C ASN A 280 -13.00 7.63 3.10
N VAL A 281 -12.86 7.45 1.78
CA VAL A 281 -11.75 8.11 1.06
C VAL A 281 -11.93 9.62 1.19
N ARG A 282 -10.88 10.36 1.53
CA ARG A 282 -11.04 11.75 2.01
C ARG A 282 -10.97 12.83 0.93
N GLY A 283 -10.19 12.57 -0.12
CA GLY A 283 -9.72 13.59 -1.05
C GLY A 283 -8.59 14.45 -0.49
N GLU A 284 -7.88 15.10 -1.40
CA GLU A 284 -6.92 16.17 -1.13
C GLU A 284 -7.68 17.47 -0.86
N GLN A 285 -7.36 18.10 0.26
CA GLN A 285 -7.87 19.42 0.59
C GLN A 285 -6.83 20.48 0.23
N GLY A 286 -7.23 21.41 -0.63
CA GLY A 286 -6.47 22.60 -0.93
C GLY A 286 -6.57 23.64 0.18
N TYR A 287 -5.93 24.79 -0.05
CA TYR A 287 -5.97 25.91 0.89
C TYR A 287 -7.43 26.36 1.12
N GLY A 288 -7.84 26.44 2.39
CA GLY A 288 -9.22 26.80 2.77
C GLY A 288 -10.21 25.63 2.84
N GLY A 289 -9.75 24.37 2.72
CA GLY A 289 -10.58 23.18 2.94
C GLY A 289 -11.42 22.74 1.72
N PHE A 290 -11.27 23.40 0.58
CA PHE A 290 -11.89 22.97 -0.68
C PHE A 290 -11.14 21.78 -1.28
N LEU A 291 -11.86 20.86 -1.93
CA LEU A 291 -11.23 19.75 -2.66
C LEU A 291 -10.42 20.29 -3.84
N VAL A 292 -9.21 19.77 -4.03
CA VAL A 292 -8.39 20.09 -5.20
C VAL A 292 -8.99 19.38 -6.42
N PRO A 293 -9.24 20.08 -7.55
CA PRO A 293 -9.67 19.43 -8.79
C PRO A 293 -8.71 18.31 -9.19
N GLY A 294 -9.22 17.11 -9.47
CA GLY A 294 -8.43 15.90 -9.73
C GLY A 294 -8.00 15.13 -8.48
N GLY A 295 -7.97 15.78 -7.31
CA GLY A 295 -7.65 15.22 -6.00
C GLY A 295 -8.88 14.87 -5.16
N GLU A 296 -10.07 14.72 -5.74
CA GLU A 296 -11.33 14.67 -4.98
C GLU A 296 -11.45 13.48 -4.01
N GLY A 297 -10.65 12.44 -4.19
CA GLY A 297 -10.77 11.18 -3.46
C GLY A 297 -11.70 10.20 -4.19
N LYS A 298 -11.17 9.04 -4.54
CA LYS A 298 -11.86 8.04 -5.36
C LYS A 298 -11.86 6.70 -4.64
N GLY A 299 -13.03 6.08 -4.47
CA GLY A 299 -13.14 4.76 -3.88
C GLY A 299 -12.36 3.74 -4.72
N ILE A 300 -12.77 3.60 -5.98
CA ILE A 300 -12.06 2.83 -7.01
C ILE A 300 -11.74 3.77 -8.18
N PHE A 301 -10.49 3.76 -8.64
CA PHE A 301 -10.09 4.43 -9.87
C PHE A 301 -9.58 3.41 -10.87
N VAL A 302 -10.21 3.37 -12.04
CA VAL A 302 -9.92 2.44 -13.12
C VAL A 302 -9.38 3.24 -14.30
N TYR A 303 -8.11 2.99 -14.63
CA TYR A 303 -7.40 3.68 -15.68
C TYR A 303 -6.71 2.67 -16.60
N ASN A 304 -7.06 2.73 -17.89
CA ASN A 304 -6.49 1.86 -18.93
C ASN A 304 -6.47 0.38 -18.52
N SER A 305 -7.55 -0.11 -17.90
CA SER A 305 -7.68 -1.45 -17.31
C SER A 305 -8.92 -2.12 -17.87
N GLU A 306 -8.85 -3.41 -18.20
CA GLU A 306 -9.86 -4.07 -19.04
C GLU A 306 -10.03 -5.54 -18.64
N PHE A 307 -11.23 -6.08 -18.91
CA PHE A 307 -11.58 -7.49 -18.66
C PHE A 307 -11.47 -7.91 -17.18
N ASP A 308 -11.56 -6.96 -16.25
CA ASP A 308 -11.60 -7.21 -14.83
C ASP A 308 -13.03 -7.49 -14.34
N ARG A 309 -13.15 -8.10 -13.16
CA ARG A 309 -14.45 -8.39 -12.53
C ARG A 309 -14.51 -7.76 -11.15
N PHE A 310 -15.48 -6.89 -10.93
CA PHE A 310 -15.75 -6.27 -9.65
C PHE A 310 -17.09 -6.74 -9.13
N HIS A 311 -17.08 -7.53 -8.06
CA HIS A 311 -18.32 -8.05 -7.51
C HIS A 311 -18.34 -8.22 -6.00
N ARG A 312 -19.50 -7.99 -5.38
CA ARG A 312 -19.68 -8.08 -3.92
C ARG A 312 -18.79 -7.10 -3.15
N ASN A 313 -18.31 -6.04 -3.78
CA ASN A 313 -17.56 -4.98 -3.11
C ASN A 313 -18.51 -3.98 -2.44
N SER A 314 -18.05 -3.32 -1.39
CA SER A 314 -18.76 -2.22 -0.74
C SER A 314 -17.94 -0.94 -0.86
N ILE A 315 -18.49 0.07 -1.53
CA ILE A 315 -17.89 1.38 -1.75
C ILE A 315 -18.74 2.41 -1.02
N ILE A 316 -18.21 2.92 0.09
CA ILE A 316 -19.01 3.59 1.12
C ILE A 316 -18.43 4.98 1.43
N ASP A 317 -19.29 6.00 1.45
CA ASP A 317 -18.97 7.36 1.93
C ASP A 317 -17.72 7.96 1.24
N CYS A 318 -17.56 7.74 -0.07
CA CYS A 318 -16.47 8.31 -0.87
C CYS A 318 -16.94 9.56 -1.65
N PRO A 319 -16.08 10.57 -1.87
CA PRO A 319 -16.39 11.69 -2.73
C PRO A 319 -16.77 11.25 -4.15
N ILE A 320 -15.99 10.32 -4.73
CA ILE A 320 -16.38 9.57 -5.92
C ILE A 320 -16.32 8.08 -5.58
N GLY A 321 -17.41 7.34 -5.80
CA GLY A 321 -17.47 5.90 -5.54
C GLY A 321 -16.53 5.15 -6.47
N ILE A 322 -16.78 5.23 -7.77
CA ILE A 322 -15.89 4.71 -8.81
C ILE A 322 -15.67 5.73 -9.92
N HIS A 323 -14.44 5.83 -10.41
CA HIS A 323 -14.10 6.64 -11.59
C HIS A 323 -13.41 5.77 -12.62
N VAL A 324 -13.99 5.67 -13.80
CA VAL A 324 -13.50 4.87 -14.93
C VAL A 324 -13.16 5.80 -16.08
N THR A 325 -11.94 5.67 -16.62
CA THR A 325 -11.44 6.52 -17.71
C THR A 325 -10.36 5.82 -18.54
N ALA A 326 -9.83 6.53 -19.53
CA ALA A 326 -8.72 6.09 -20.39
C ALA A 326 -8.97 4.76 -21.12
N GLY A 327 -10.18 4.58 -21.66
CA GLY A 327 -10.53 3.42 -22.48
C GLY A 327 -10.73 2.10 -21.71
N SER A 328 -10.91 2.17 -20.40
CA SER A 328 -11.15 0.97 -19.57
C SER A 328 -12.52 0.35 -19.86
N ASP A 329 -12.58 -0.68 -20.70
CA ASP A 329 -13.83 -1.31 -21.15
C ASP A 329 -13.86 -2.81 -20.82
N HIS A 330 -15.01 -3.46 -21.08
CA HIS A 330 -15.23 -4.90 -20.81
C HIS A 330 -15.07 -5.34 -19.34
N ASP A 331 -15.04 -4.39 -18.41
CA ASP A 331 -15.04 -4.66 -16.98
C ASP A 331 -16.45 -4.99 -16.49
N LEU A 332 -16.59 -6.06 -15.71
CA LEU A 332 -17.88 -6.50 -15.19
C LEU A 332 -18.10 -5.96 -13.77
N PHE A 333 -19.11 -5.10 -13.60
CA PHE A 333 -19.53 -4.60 -12.30
C PHE A 333 -20.89 -5.16 -11.90
N TYR A 334 -20.94 -6.07 -10.92
CA TYR A 334 -22.21 -6.69 -10.50
C TYR A 334 -22.21 -7.06 -9.02
N GLY A 335 -23.37 -7.00 -8.38
CA GLY A 335 -23.54 -7.36 -6.98
C GLY A 335 -22.69 -6.51 -6.03
N ASN A 336 -22.31 -5.28 -6.39
CA ASN A 336 -21.61 -4.36 -5.51
C ASN A 336 -22.62 -3.50 -4.72
N ALA A 337 -22.14 -2.81 -3.68
CA ALA A 337 -22.89 -1.82 -2.93
C ALA A 337 -22.20 -0.46 -3.00
N PHE A 338 -22.86 0.52 -3.62
CA PHE A 338 -22.45 1.91 -3.68
C PHE A 338 -23.31 2.74 -2.72
N VAL A 339 -22.76 3.11 -1.56
CA VAL A 339 -23.53 3.64 -0.44
C VAL A 339 -23.00 5.00 0.01
N GLY A 340 -23.84 6.03 -0.05
CA GLY A 340 -23.52 7.35 0.51
C GLY A 340 -22.37 8.07 -0.19
N ASN A 341 -21.99 7.65 -1.41
CA ASN A 341 -20.97 8.36 -2.17
C ASN A 341 -21.57 9.67 -2.72
N ARG A 342 -20.78 10.75 -2.76
CA ARG A 342 -21.26 12.04 -3.27
C ARG A 342 -21.52 11.98 -4.77
N VAL A 343 -20.64 11.30 -5.51
CA VAL A 343 -20.85 10.89 -6.90
C VAL A 343 -20.69 9.38 -6.95
N GLN A 344 -21.73 8.64 -7.32
CA GLN A 344 -21.66 7.18 -7.36
C GLN A 344 -20.66 6.70 -8.41
N VAL A 345 -20.80 7.19 -9.63
CA VAL A 345 -19.94 6.84 -10.78
C VAL A 345 -19.51 8.10 -11.51
N LYS A 346 -18.21 8.21 -11.79
CA LYS A 346 -17.65 9.14 -12.77
C LYS A 346 -17.13 8.33 -13.95
N TYR A 347 -17.91 8.24 -15.02
CA TYR A 347 -17.56 7.44 -16.19
C TYR A 347 -17.23 8.37 -17.37
N VAL A 348 -15.97 8.40 -17.76
CA VAL A 348 -15.45 9.35 -18.77
C VAL A 348 -15.01 8.58 -20.01
N GLN A 349 -16.00 8.04 -20.74
CA GLN A 349 -15.81 7.31 -22.00
C GLN A 349 -16.99 7.51 -22.95
N ASN A 350 -16.81 7.08 -24.21
CA ASN A 350 -17.81 7.19 -25.27
C ASN A 350 -18.45 5.84 -25.63
N LEU A 351 -18.44 4.88 -24.69
CA LEU A 351 -18.99 3.53 -24.85
C LEU A 351 -20.11 3.31 -23.85
N GLU A 352 -21.20 2.66 -24.30
CA GLU A 352 -22.25 2.17 -23.41
C GLU A 352 -21.80 0.89 -22.71
N GLU A 353 -22.02 0.82 -21.39
CA GLU A 353 -21.60 -0.32 -20.58
C GLU A 353 -22.76 -0.81 -19.72
N GLU A 354 -22.93 -2.13 -19.66
CA GLU A 354 -23.93 -2.79 -18.81
C GLU A 354 -23.27 -3.27 -17.52
N TRP A 355 -23.63 -2.64 -16.41
CA TRP A 355 -23.19 -2.97 -15.06
C TRP A 355 -24.21 -3.86 -14.37
N SER A 356 -24.55 -4.95 -15.05
CA SER A 356 -25.18 -6.13 -14.48
C SER A 356 -24.70 -7.38 -15.20
N TRP A 357 -24.71 -8.51 -14.51
CA TRP A 357 -24.25 -9.78 -15.09
C TRP A 357 -25.19 -10.92 -14.72
N HIS A 358 -25.66 -11.66 -15.72
CA HIS A 358 -26.62 -12.76 -15.56
C HIS A 358 -27.85 -12.35 -14.71
N GLY A 359 -28.38 -11.14 -14.95
CA GLY A 359 -29.51 -10.58 -14.23
C GLY A 359 -29.20 -10.03 -12.84
N ILE A 360 -27.94 -10.01 -12.40
CA ILE A 360 -27.54 -9.46 -11.10
C ILE A 360 -26.89 -8.10 -11.34
N GLY A 361 -27.55 -7.02 -10.90
CA GLY A 361 -26.98 -5.67 -10.89
C GLY A 361 -26.36 -5.32 -9.55
N ASN A 362 -26.26 -4.02 -9.25
CA ASN A 362 -25.63 -3.46 -8.07
C ASN A 362 -26.65 -2.75 -7.18
N TYR A 363 -26.31 -2.59 -5.90
CA TYR A 363 -27.07 -1.76 -4.97
C TYR A 363 -26.56 -0.32 -5.01
N TRP A 364 -27.49 0.62 -5.14
CA TRP A 364 -27.22 2.05 -5.18
C TRP A 364 -28.08 2.76 -4.12
N SER A 365 -27.45 3.45 -3.17
CA SER A 365 -28.18 4.11 -2.07
C SER A 365 -29.11 5.24 -2.50
N ASP A 366 -28.94 5.75 -3.71
CA ASP A 366 -29.72 6.81 -4.36
C ASP A 366 -30.68 6.27 -5.43
N TYR A 367 -30.82 4.95 -5.56
CA TYR A 367 -31.84 4.35 -6.44
C TYR A 367 -33.25 4.61 -5.89
N LEU A 368 -34.08 5.24 -6.71
CA LEU A 368 -35.48 5.61 -6.38
C LEU A 368 -36.52 4.79 -7.15
N GLY A 369 -36.11 3.71 -7.83
CA GLY A 369 -37.04 2.84 -8.53
C GLY A 369 -37.83 1.93 -7.58
N TRP A 370 -38.62 1.05 -8.18
CA TRP A 370 -39.56 0.18 -7.49
C TRP A 370 -39.39 -1.26 -7.93
N ASP A 371 -39.81 -2.16 -7.07
CA ASP A 371 -39.84 -3.61 -7.25
C ASP A 371 -41.31 -4.04 -7.07
N LEU A 372 -42.06 -4.05 -8.17
CA LEU A 372 -43.49 -4.38 -8.19
C LEU A 372 -43.73 -5.88 -8.14
N ASN A 373 -42.78 -6.68 -8.64
CA ASN A 373 -42.88 -8.13 -8.69
C ASN A 373 -42.38 -8.81 -7.39
N GLY A 374 -41.68 -8.08 -6.52
CA GLY A 374 -41.17 -8.53 -5.23
C GLY A 374 -39.95 -9.45 -5.30
N ASP A 375 -39.20 -9.45 -6.40
CA ASP A 375 -38.05 -10.33 -6.62
C ASP A 375 -36.74 -9.82 -6.01
N GLY A 376 -36.75 -8.62 -5.42
CA GLY A 376 -35.60 -7.97 -4.79
C GLY A 376 -34.75 -7.15 -5.75
N ARG A 377 -35.17 -6.98 -7.01
CA ARG A 377 -34.53 -6.17 -8.05
C ARG A 377 -35.48 -5.06 -8.47
N GLY A 378 -34.91 -3.92 -8.86
CA GLY A 378 -35.68 -2.80 -9.35
C GLY A 378 -36.14 -3.04 -10.79
N ASP A 379 -37.41 -2.79 -11.06
CA ASP A 379 -38.04 -2.93 -12.39
C ASP A 379 -37.64 -1.81 -13.36
N THR A 380 -36.96 -0.77 -12.87
CA THR A 380 -36.47 0.35 -13.69
C THR A 380 -34.94 0.33 -13.74
N PRO A 381 -34.30 0.32 -14.93
CA PRO A 381 -32.86 0.42 -15.04
C PRO A 381 -32.31 1.68 -14.35
N TYR A 382 -31.15 1.54 -13.72
CA TYR A 382 -30.43 2.66 -13.12
C TYR A 382 -29.33 3.16 -14.05
N ARG A 383 -29.17 4.48 -14.15
CA ARG A 383 -28.12 5.14 -14.92
C ARG A 383 -27.39 6.11 -14.00
N PRO A 384 -26.20 5.78 -13.49
CA PRO A 384 -25.50 6.60 -12.49
C PRO A 384 -24.93 7.91 -13.04
N ASN A 385 -24.86 8.05 -14.36
CA ASN A 385 -24.44 9.26 -15.05
C ASN A 385 -25.22 9.44 -16.35
N ASP A 386 -25.48 10.69 -16.72
CA ASP A 386 -26.06 11.06 -18.02
C ASP A 386 -25.20 12.10 -18.76
N GLY A 387 -25.64 12.50 -19.96
CA GLY A 387 -24.90 13.47 -20.79
C GLY A 387 -24.82 14.86 -20.16
N VAL A 388 -25.73 15.19 -19.24
CA VAL A 388 -25.66 16.45 -18.48
C VAL A 388 -24.54 16.39 -17.45
N ASP A 389 -24.32 15.23 -16.82
CA ASP A 389 -23.21 15.05 -15.88
C ASP A 389 -21.84 15.19 -16.57
N VAL A 390 -21.71 14.73 -17.81
CA VAL A 390 -20.49 14.93 -18.63
C VAL A 390 -20.25 16.40 -18.92
N LEU A 391 -21.29 17.15 -19.33
CA LEU A 391 -21.21 18.59 -19.57
C LEU A 391 -20.75 19.35 -18.31
N LEU A 392 -21.23 18.94 -17.13
CA LEU A 392 -20.86 19.53 -15.85
C LEU A 392 -19.41 19.27 -15.47
N TRP A 393 -18.85 18.11 -15.85
CA TRP A 393 -17.43 17.83 -15.67
C TRP A 393 -16.54 18.63 -16.62
N GLU A 394 -17.00 18.87 -17.85
CA GLU A 394 -16.29 19.69 -18.83
C GLU A 394 -16.33 21.19 -18.47
N TYR A 395 -17.47 21.66 -17.97
CA TYR A 395 -17.69 23.06 -17.57
C TYR A 395 -18.10 23.16 -16.10
N PRO A 396 -17.15 23.15 -15.14
CA PRO A 396 -17.46 23.20 -13.71
C PRO A 396 -18.31 24.42 -13.28
N SER A 397 -18.23 25.54 -14.01
CA SER A 397 -19.05 26.74 -13.77
C SER A 397 -20.56 26.48 -13.97
N ALA A 398 -20.93 25.48 -14.78
CA ALA A 398 -22.31 25.08 -14.99
C ALA A 398 -22.93 24.38 -13.76
N ALA A 399 -22.13 23.99 -12.76
CA ALA A 399 -22.64 23.42 -11.50
C ALA A 399 -23.59 24.38 -10.76
N LEU A 400 -23.47 25.70 -10.97
CA LEU A 400 -24.40 26.70 -10.41
C LEU A 400 -25.84 26.55 -10.96
N LEU A 401 -26.00 25.87 -12.09
CA LEU A 401 -27.28 25.66 -12.77
C LEU A 401 -27.93 24.31 -12.44
N MET A 402 -27.33 23.52 -11.55
CA MET A 402 -27.76 22.14 -11.22
C MET A 402 -29.24 22.01 -10.86
N SER A 403 -29.78 22.98 -10.13
CA SER A 403 -31.19 23.01 -9.74
C SER A 403 -32.07 23.89 -10.64
N SER A 404 -31.54 24.34 -11.78
CA SER A 404 -32.28 25.19 -12.70
C SER A 404 -33.29 24.37 -13.52
N PRO A 405 -34.44 24.98 -13.90
CA PRO A 405 -35.40 24.34 -14.79
C PRO A 405 -34.82 23.88 -16.12
N ALA A 406 -33.76 24.53 -16.61
CA ALA A 406 -33.09 24.16 -17.87
C ALA A 406 -32.41 22.79 -17.78
N ILE A 407 -31.73 22.50 -16.65
CA ILE A 407 -31.12 21.19 -16.42
C ILE A 407 -32.17 20.10 -16.26
N LEU A 408 -33.27 20.37 -15.55
CA LEU A 408 -34.39 19.42 -15.43
C LEU A 408 -35.02 19.10 -16.80
N LEU A 409 -35.19 20.11 -17.65
CA LEU A 409 -35.71 19.94 -19.00
C LEU A 409 -34.76 19.11 -19.87
N LEU A 410 -33.45 19.38 -19.82
CA LEU A 410 -32.44 18.61 -20.55
C LEU A 410 -32.46 17.13 -20.15
N ARG A 411 -32.49 16.83 -18.84
CA ARG A 411 -32.59 15.45 -18.34
C ARG A 411 -33.89 14.78 -18.79
N TYR A 412 -35.02 15.52 -18.78
CA TYR A 412 -36.29 15.00 -19.29
C TYR A 412 -36.23 14.69 -20.79
N VAL A 413 -35.66 15.59 -21.61
CA VAL A 413 -35.53 15.38 -23.06
C VAL A 413 -34.67 14.15 -23.36
N GLN A 414 -33.53 13.97 -22.67
CA GLN A 414 -32.69 12.78 -22.85
C GLN A 414 -33.43 11.48 -22.47
N ARG A 415 -34.25 11.51 -21.41
CA ARG A 415 -35.06 10.36 -21.00
C ARG A 415 -36.20 10.05 -21.98
N ALA A 416 -36.86 11.07 -22.52
CA ALA A 416 -37.98 10.93 -23.45
C ALA A 416 -37.53 10.59 -24.88
N PHE A 417 -36.33 11.04 -25.27
CA PHE A 417 -35.75 10.85 -26.60
C PHE A 417 -34.32 10.29 -26.47
N PRO A 418 -34.16 8.97 -26.30
CA PRO A 418 -32.86 8.33 -26.08
C PRO A 418 -31.81 8.58 -27.16
N VAL A 419 -32.21 9.02 -28.36
CA VAL A 419 -31.29 9.44 -29.44
C VAL A 419 -30.37 10.61 -29.03
N PHE A 420 -30.74 11.38 -28.00
CA PHE A 420 -29.93 12.46 -27.45
C PHE A 420 -29.18 12.07 -26.17
N ALA A 421 -29.32 10.82 -25.70
CA ALA A 421 -28.57 10.33 -24.57
C ALA A 421 -27.12 10.07 -24.98
N SER A 422 -26.16 10.53 -24.17
CA SER A 422 -24.76 10.17 -24.34
C SER A 422 -24.55 8.71 -23.93
N PRO A 423 -23.62 7.98 -24.59
CA PRO A 423 -23.17 6.68 -24.10
C PRO A 423 -22.81 6.77 -22.62
N SER A 424 -23.38 5.88 -21.81
CA SER A 424 -23.30 5.92 -20.36
C SER A 424 -23.34 4.53 -19.77
N VAL A 425 -23.08 4.44 -18.47
CA VAL A 425 -23.28 3.21 -17.71
C VAL A 425 -24.78 2.98 -17.50
N GLN A 426 -25.24 1.76 -17.67
CA GLN A 426 -26.57 1.31 -17.27
C GLN A 426 -26.45 0.07 -16.38
N ASP A 427 -27.24 0.02 -15.31
CA ASP A 427 -27.51 -1.20 -14.56
C ASP A 427 -28.97 -1.60 -14.80
N SER A 428 -29.18 -2.67 -15.56
CA SER A 428 -30.51 -3.15 -15.92
C SER A 428 -31.22 -3.90 -14.78
N HIS A 429 -30.50 -4.29 -13.72
CA HIS A 429 -31.04 -5.12 -12.64
C HIS A 429 -30.62 -4.61 -11.25
N PRO A 430 -30.86 -3.32 -10.94
CA PRO A 430 -30.41 -2.72 -9.69
C PRO A 430 -31.00 -3.47 -8.50
N LEU A 431 -30.19 -3.72 -7.47
CA LEU A 431 -30.62 -4.44 -6.27
C LEU A 431 -31.39 -3.50 -5.34
N MET A 432 -32.51 -3.97 -4.77
CA MET A 432 -33.30 -3.19 -3.79
C MET A 432 -32.65 -3.15 -2.40
N LYS A 433 -31.73 -4.07 -2.11
CA LYS A 433 -31.02 -4.17 -0.84
C LYS A 433 -29.54 -4.39 -1.08
N PRO A 434 -28.67 -3.89 -0.18
CA PRO A 434 -27.25 -4.17 -0.28
C PRO A 434 -27.01 -5.69 -0.17
N PRO A 435 -26.13 -6.26 -0.99
CA PRO A 435 -25.76 -7.67 -0.91
C PRO A 435 -25.20 -8.00 0.48
N ALA A 436 -25.53 -9.19 0.97
CA ALA A 436 -25.06 -9.67 2.27
C ALA A 436 -23.52 -9.68 2.29
N LYS A 437 -22.92 -9.06 3.32
CA LYS A 437 -21.48 -9.17 3.53
C LYS A 437 -21.13 -10.63 3.78
N PRO A 438 -20.06 -11.19 3.16
CA PRO A 438 -19.59 -12.50 3.55
C PRO A 438 -19.25 -12.50 5.05
N HIS A 439 -19.83 -13.44 5.81
CA HIS A 439 -19.60 -13.56 7.24
C HIS A 439 -18.10 -13.86 7.51
N PRO A 440 -17.45 -13.16 8.45
CA PRO A 440 -16.01 -13.33 8.71
C PRO A 440 -15.59 -14.76 9.12
N ASP A 441 -16.53 -15.60 9.57
CA ASP A 441 -16.25 -16.99 9.99
C ASP A 441 -16.08 -18.00 8.83
N MET A 442 -16.28 -17.62 7.58
CA MET A 442 -15.96 -18.47 6.42
C MET A 442 -14.44 -18.62 6.17
N ARG A 443 -13.59 -17.99 6.99
CA ARG A 443 -12.11 -18.06 6.92
C ARG A 443 -11.55 -19.47 7.13
N ARG A 444 -12.30 -20.42 7.69
CA ARG A 444 -11.84 -21.80 7.93
C ARG A 444 -12.25 -22.84 6.89
N LEU A 445 -13.17 -22.55 5.98
CA LEU A 445 -13.70 -23.56 5.04
C LEU A 445 -13.11 -23.48 3.62
N ALA A 446 -12.51 -22.34 3.23
CA ALA A 446 -11.90 -22.19 1.90
C ALA A 446 -10.53 -22.89 1.73
N TYR A 447 -10.01 -23.56 2.77
CA TYR A 447 -8.74 -24.30 2.71
C TYR A 447 -8.93 -25.83 2.55
N ALA A 448 -10.16 -26.34 2.58
CA ALA A 448 -10.44 -27.78 2.57
C ALA A 448 -10.88 -28.35 1.19
N GLU A 449 -11.24 -27.50 0.22
CA GLU A 449 -11.79 -27.97 -1.08
C GLU A 449 -10.90 -27.67 -2.29
N ARG A 450 -9.58 -27.69 -2.12
CA ARG A 450 -8.63 -27.76 -3.25
C ARG A 450 -7.53 -28.78 -2.98
N ARG A 451 -7.93 -30.04 -2.85
CA ARG A 451 -7.07 -31.20 -3.14
C ARG A 451 -7.46 -31.79 -4.47
#